data_AF-A0A174PX29-F1
#
_entry.id   AF-A0A174PX29-F1
#
_cell.length_a   1.000
_cell.length_b   1.000
_cell.length_c   1.000
_cell.angle_alpha   90.00
_cell.angle_beta   90.00
_cell.angle_gamma   90.00
#
_symmetry.space_group_name_H-M   'P 1'
#
loop_
_entity.id
_entity.type
_entity.pdbx_description
1 polymer ?
#
loop_
_entity_poly.entity_id
_entity_poly.type
_entity_poly.pdbx_seq_one_letter_code
_entity_poly.pdbx_strand_id
1 'polypeptide(L)'
;MKKISLLFCLIILQAGLLCGCRLPHKSSSQKPVEGENKSGLVKVQDDKKEEKKEEKEKEKEEPGKTEIVETEDTELSLLKKQINQNSCGAGVALFGYVDSEFTRTDLSFYLEFHHLTKEYPFLSEAACYMADGQELYAIVPPNEKGRVTVYPSDITENGEYADDKSHPLFEGKPGEALVLRCNFSEIYSNVLVSVTDGGGAIDFHPSISLMDGHLAELAGVYDFSVYEETPDERSVEIATEILLEYGEVRQGLENGMKLMYTGESEIINGGSCMLFVLGTDNGEQFVQEQLYGVCDNLIYIYDVFTDTWNAAY
;
A
#
# COMPACT_ATOMS: atom_id res chain seq x y z
N MET A 1 27.57 -11.39 -19.56
CA MET A 1 27.68 -9.92 -19.64
C MET A 1 28.27 -9.46 -18.31
N LYS A 2 29.36 -8.69 -18.34
CA LYS A 2 30.13 -8.31 -17.15
C LYS A 2 29.30 -7.38 -16.26
N LYS A 3 28.93 -7.81 -15.06
CA LYS A 3 28.36 -6.93 -14.02
C LYS A 3 29.53 -6.18 -13.38
N ILE A 4 29.48 -4.85 -13.47
CA ILE A 4 30.41 -3.95 -12.80
C ILE A 4 29.85 -3.78 -11.39
N SER A 5 30.54 -4.34 -10.39
CA SER A 5 30.22 -4.12 -8.98
C SER A 5 30.60 -2.68 -8.62
N LEU A 6 29.60 -1.86 -8.30
CA LEU A 6 29.77 -0.48 -7.87
C LEU A 6 30.06 -0.47 -6.37
N LEU A 7 31.31 -0.21 -6.00
CA LEU A 7 31.67 0.16 -4.62
C LEU A 7 30.95 1.47 -4.26
N PHE A 8 29.98 1.41 -3.34
CA PHE A 8 29.40 2.60 -2.72
C PHE A 8 30.28 3.05 -1.55
N CYS A 9 31.10 4.09 -1.78
CA CYS A 9 31.66 4.90 -0.70
C CYS A 9 30.58 5.89 -0.24
N LEU A 10 30.05 5.72 0.97
CA LEU A 10 29.20 6.73 1.61
C LEU A 10 30.06 7.95 1.97
N ILE A 11 29.79 9.09 1.31
CA ILE A 11 30.30 10.40 1.72
C ILE A 11 29.13 11.16 2.35
N ILE A 12 29.15 11.32 3.67
CA ILE A 12 28.20 12.18 4.38
C ILE A 12 28.66 13.63 4.20
N LEU A 13 27.91 14.40 3.40
CA LEU A 13 28.12 15.84 3.25
C LEU A 13 27.01 16.59 4.01
N GLN A 14 27.31 17.03 5.22
CA GLN A 14 26.51 18.04 5.92
C GLN A 14 26.76 19.42 5.31
N ALA A 15 25.70 20.11 4.89
CA ALA A 15 25.74 21.53 4.55
C ALA A 15 24.52 22.28 5.12
N GLY A 16 24.75 22.89 6.28
CA GLY A 16 24.40 24.27 6.64
C GLY A 16 23.00 24.83 6.36
N LEU A 17 22.24 25.03 7.44
CA LEU A 17 21.25 26.10 7.56
C LEU A 17 21.85 27.48 7.23
N LEU A 18 21.21 28.25 6.34
CA LEU A 18 21.17 29.72 6.42
C LEU A 18 19.85 30.28 5.82
N CYS A 19 18.94 30.65 6.73
CA CYS A 19 18.13 31.88 6.80
C CYS A 19 17.83 32.72 5.54
N GLY A 20 16.55 33.11 5.35
CA GLY A 20 16.22 34.30 4.56
C GLY A 20 14.73 34.56 4.27
N CYS A 21 14.00 35.19 5.20
CA CYS A 21 12.67 35.76 4.97
C CYS A 21 12.69 36.95 3.98
N ARG A 22 11.65 37.09 3.13
CA ARG A 22 10.83 38.33 2.96
C ARG A 22 9.86 38.26 1.76
N LEU A 23 8.57 38.34 2.06
CA LEU A 23 7.54 39.08 1.30
C LEU A 23 7.55 40.54 1.80
N PRO A 24 7.09 41.59 1.05
CA PRO A 24 5.67 41.72 0.64
C PRO A 24 5.40 42.52 -0.67
N HIS A 25 4.18 42.46 -1.22
CA HIS A 25 3.18 43.54 -1.13
C HIS A 25 1.87 43.22 -1.88
N LYS A 26 0.75 43.53 -1.20
CA LYS A 26 -0.63 43.66 -1.70
C LYS A 26 -0.79 44.85 -2.65
N SER A 27 -1.77 44.77 -3.56
CA SER A 27 -2.64 45.91 -3.86
C SER A 27 -4.08 45.45 -4.12
N SER A 28 -4.99 45.96 -3.28
CA SER A 28 -6.45 45.85 -3.37
C SER A 28 -7.07 46.93 -4.26
N SER A 29 -8.27 46.69 -4.78
CA SER A 29 -9.44 47.61 -4.79
C SER A 29 -10.66 46.78 -5.27
N GLN A 30 -11.68 46.54 -4.43
CA GLN A 30 -12.94 47.32 -4.28
C GLN A 30 -13.77 47.41 -5.58
N LYS A 31 -15.10 47.26 -5.65
CA LYS A 31 -16.23 46.80 -4.79
C LYS A 31 -17.49 46.81 -5.74
N PRO A 32 -18.77 46.70 -5.31
CA PRO A 32 -19.80 45.83 -5.91
C PRO A 32 -21.01 46.58 -6.54
N VAL A 33 -21.94 45.87 -7.20
CA VAL A 33 -23.39 46.23 -7.36
C VAL A 33 -24.14 44.92 -7.70
N GLU A 34 -25.02 44.33 -6.88
CA GLU A 34 -26.41 44.69 -6.48
C GLU A 34 -27.49 44.39 -7.55
N GLY A 35 -28.60 43.76 -7.13
CA GLY A 35 -29.85 43.57 -7.90
C GLY A 35 -30.34 42.12 -7.96
N GLU A 36 -30.98 41.57 -6.93
CA GLU A 36 -32.44 41.58 -6.65
C GLU A 36 -33.34 40.77 -7.62
N ASN A 37 -33.89 39.69 -7.03
CA ASN A 37 -35.32 39.37 -6.87
C ASN A 37 -36.17 38.59 -7.91
N LYS A 38 -36.94 37.67 -7.28
CA LYS A 38 -38.30 37.12 -7.56
C LYS A 38 -38.40 35.89 -8.47
N SER A 39 -38.71 34.71 -7.92
CA SER A 39 -39.99 34.20 -7.36
C SER A 39 -40.94 33.64 -8.44
N GLY A 40 -41.37 32.38 -8.27
CA GLY A 40 -42.48 31.81 -9.04
C GLY A 40 -42.66 30.31 -8.85
N LEU A 41 -43.46 29.92 -7.86
CA LEU A 41 -43.99 28.58 -7.62
C LEU A 41 -45.33 28.42 -8.37
N VAL A 42 -45.67 27.18 -8.78
CA VAL A 42 -47.00 26.49 -8.66
C VAL A 42 -47.53 25.75 -9.93
N LYS A 43 -47.63 24.41 -9.76
CA LYS A 43 -48.66 23.37 -10.12
C LYS A 43 -49.12 23.14 -11.58
N VAL A 44 -48.96 21.90 -12.11
CA VAL A 44 -49.87 20.70 -12.12
C VAL A 44 -51.14 20.88 -12.98
N GLN A 45 -51.36 20.05 -14.03
CA GLN A 45 -52.38 18.97 -14.09
C GLN A 45 -52.40 18.20 -15.44
N ASP A 46 -52.80 16.92 -15.34
CA ASP A 46 -52.97 15.85 -16.33
C ASP A 46 -53.90 16.12 -17.54
N ASP A 47 -53.76 15.31 -18.61
CA ASP A 47 -54.89 14.49 -19.07
C ASP A 47 -54.52 13.29 -19.98
N LYS A 48 -55.46 12.32 -19.97
CA LYS A 48 -55.45 10.88 -20.29
C LYS A 48 -55.66 10.51 -21.78
N LYS A 49 -55.27 9.28 -22.21
CA LYS A 49 -56.10 8.41 -23.07
C LYS A 49 -55.69 6.91 -23.11
N GLU A 50 -56.72 6.05 -23.07
CA GLU A 50 -56.80 4.56 -23.09
C GLU A 50 -56.39 3.95 -24.46
N GLU A 51 -56.14 2.64 -24.67
CA GLU A 51 -56.88 1.38 -24.42
C GLU A 51 -55.92 0.22 -24.85
N LYS A 52 -55.88 -1.02 -24.30
CA LYS A 52 -56.83 -2.13 -24.49
C LYS A 52 -56.39 -3.41 -23.73
N LYS A 53 -57.38 -4.26 -23.43
CA LYS A 53 -57.43 -5.52 -22.65
C LYS A 53 -56.59 -6.70 -23.17
N GLU A 54 -56.21 -7.61 -22.27
CA GLU A 54 -56.54 -9.05 -22.34
C GLU A 54 -56.34 -9.75 -20.98
N GLU A 55 -57.36 -10.47 -20.52
CA GLU A 55 -57.34 -11.38 -19.36
C GLU A 55 -56.95 -12.80 -19.81
N LYS A 56 -56.13 -13.50 -19.02
CA LYS A 56 -56.22 -14.96 -18.91
C LYS A 56 -55.73 -15.48 -17.56
N GLU A 57 -56.41 -16.53 -17.13
CA GLU A 57 -56.54 -17.06 -15.77
C GLU A 57 -55.30 -17.79 -15.21
N LYS A 58 -55.36 -17.94 -13.88
CA LYS A 58 -54.48 -18.67 -12.96
C LYS A 58 -54.20 -20.13 -13.36
N GLU A 59 -52.94 -20.51 -13.19
CA GLU A 59 -52.57 -21.80 -12.59
C GLU A 59 -51.69 -21.56 -11.36
N LYS A 60 -52.00 -22.27 -10.29
CA LYS A 60 -51.23 -22.34 -9.05
C LYS A 60 -50.15 -23.41 -9.23
N GLU A 61 -48.89 -23.08 -8.98
CA GLU A 61 -47.90 -24.04 -8.49
C GLU A 61 -47.17 -23.46 -7.28
N GLU A 62 -47.08 -24.28 -6.23
CA GLU A 62 -46.38 -24.02 -4.98
C GLU A 62 -44.86 -24.24 -5.13
N PRO A 63 -44.04 -23.74 -4.18
CA PRO A 63 -42.63 -23.41 -4.39
C PRO A 63 -41.73 -24.63 -4.22
N GLY A 64 -40.92 -24.92 -5.23
CA GLY A 64 -39.94 -26.00 -5.22
C GLY A 64 -38.50 -25.47 -5.34
N LYS A 65 -37.87 -25.26 -4.18
CA LYS A 65 -36.43 -25.32 -3.93
C LYS A 65 -35.55 -24.52 -4.91
N THR A 66 -35.29 -23.26 -4.57
CA THR A 66 -34.10 -22.55 -5.05
C THR A 66 -32.89 -23.37 -4.61
N GLU A 67 -32.26 -24.06 -5.57
CA GLU A 67 -30.89 -24.52 -5.39
C GLU A 67 -30.06 -23.28 -5.11
N ILE A 68 -29.59 -23.18 -3.86
CA ILE A 68 -28.51 -22.29 -3.51
C ILE A 68 -27.33 -22.86 -4.30
N VAL A 69 -27.08 -22.30 -5.47
CA VAL A 69 -25.80 -22.47 -6.14
C VAL A 69 -24.83 -21.79 -5.18
N GLU A 70 -24.13 -22.60 -4.38
CA GLU A 70 -22.93 -22.15 -3.70
C GLU A 70 -21.94 -21.78 -4.81
N THR A 71 -22.03 -20.54 -5.27
CA THR A 71 -20.99 -19.93 -6.08
C THR A 71 -19.78 -19.88 -5.18
N GLU A 72 -18.73 -20.61 -5.55
CA GLU A 72 -17.42 -20.48 -4.92
C GLU A 72 -17.10 -18.98 -4.81
N ASP A 73 -16.87 -18.53 -3.58
CA ASP A 73 -16.51 -17.15 -3.32
C ASP A 73 -15.18 -16.86 -4.03
N THR A 74 -15.15 -15.81 -4.83
CA THR A 74 -13.88 -15.31 -5.38
C THR A 74 -13.03 -14.74 -4.26
N GLU A 75 -11.71 -14.67 -4.44
CA GLU A 75 -10.81 -14.10 -3.42
C GLU A 75 -11.22 -12.65 -3.06
N LEU A 76 -11.60 -11.82 -4.05
CA LEU A 76 -12.18 -10.50 -3.80
C LEU A 76 -13.47 -10.53 -2.97
N SER A 77 -14.35 -11.52 -3.15
CA SER A 77 -15.57 -11.62 -2.34
C SER A 77 -15.27 -12.08 -0.91
N LEU A 78 -14.23 -12.90 -0.71
CA LEU A 78 -13.71 -13.25 0.62
C LEU A 78 -13.12 -12.04 1.32
N LEU A 79 -12.27 -11.24 0.64
CA LEU A 79 -11.71 -10.02 1.19
C LEU A 79 -12.81 -9.01 1.59
N LYS A 80 -13.81 -8.82 0.73
CA LYS A 80 -15.02 -8.03 1.06
C LYS A 80 -15.72 -8.53 2.32
N LYS A 81 -15.85 -9.85 2.51
CA LYS A 81 -16.42 -10.43 3.75
C LYS A 81 -15.55 -10.11 4.97
N GLN A 82 -14.23 -10.21 4.86
CA GLN A 82 -13.30 -9.88 5.94
C GLN A 82 -13.39 -8.40 6.34
N ILE A 83 -13.44 -7.48 5.37
CA ILE A 83 -13.63 -6.05 5.61
C ILE A 83 -14.91 -5.81 6.44
N ASN A 84 -16.04 -6.41 6.04
CA ASN A 84 -17.30 -6.28 6.78
C ASN A 84 -17.25 -6.93 8.17
N GLN A 85 -16.63 -8.10 8.32
CA GLN A 85 -16.50 -8.80 9.60
C GLN A 85 -15.70 -7.99 10.62
N ASN A 86 -14.71 -7.22 10.15
CA ASN A 86 -13.95 -6.28 10.96
C ASN A 86 -14.66 -4.92 11.15
N SER A 87 -15.89 -4.77 10.65
CA SER A 87 -16.66 -3.52 10.71
C SER A 87 -15.97 -2.32 10.04
N CYS A 88 -15.19 -2.59 8.99
CA CYS A 88 -14.49 -1.58 8.21
C CYS A 88 -15.31 -1.16 6.98
N GLY A 89 -15.19 0.12 6.60
CA GLY A 89 -15.82 0.71 5.43
C GLY A 89 -14.99 0.60 4.14
N ALA A 90 -13.73 0.18 4.24
CA ALA A 90 -12.87 -0.16 3.10
C ALA A 90 -11.78 -1.14 3.53
N GLY A 91 -11.24 -1.89 2.57
CA GLY A 91 -9.93 -2.52 2.70
C GLY A 91 -8.89 -1.65 2.00
N VAL A 92 -7.71 -1.49 2.60
CA VAL A 92 -6.56 -0.80 1.97
C VAL A 92 -5.30 -1.64 2.16
N ALA A 93 -4.48 -1.72 1.12
CA ALA A 93 -3.14 -2.26 1.20
C ALA A 93 -2.13 -1.27 0.63
N LEU A 94 -1.00 -1.10 1.32
CA LEU A 94 0.20 -0.46 0.80
C LEU A 94 1.00 -1.52 0.03
N PHE A 95 1.31 -1.24 -1.24
CA PHE A 95 2.22 -2.07 -2.03
C PHE A 95 3.66 -1.54 -2.02
N GLY A 96 3.85 -0.27 -1.64
CA GLY A 96 5.15 0.34 -1.46
C GLY A 96 5.38 1.50 -2.43
N TYR A 97 6.64 1.70 -2.80
CA TYR A 97 7.06 2.88 -3.55
C TYR A 97 7.35 2.57 -5.02
N VAL A 98 7.06 3.54 -5.87
CA VAL A 98 7.32 3.54 -7.30
C VAL A 98 8.01 4.83 -7.73
N ASP A 99 8.70 4.78 -8.87
CA ASP A 99 9.37 5.95 -9.45
C ASP A 99 8.37 7.04 -9.86
N SER A 100 8.82 8.30 -9.89
CA SER A 100 7.97 9.42 -10.32
C SER A 100 7.49 9.28 -11.78
N GLU A 101 8.24 8.57 -12.62
CA GLU A 101 7.89 8.29 -14.01
C GLU A 101 7.06 7.00 -14.18
N PHE A 102 6.66 6.35 -13.08
CA PHE A 102 5.94 5.06 -13.12
C PHE A 102 4.64 5.15 -13.92
N THR A 103 4.52 4.30 -14.93
CA THR A 103 3.39 4.28 -15.86
C THR A 103 2.45 3.11 -15.60
N ARG A 104 1.29 3.12 -16.27
CA ARG A 104 0.37 1.99 -16.25
C ARG A 104 0.96 0.70 -16.82
N THR A 105 1.92 0.79 -17.75
CA THR A 105 2.62 -0.39 -18.27
C THR A 105 3.54 -0.99 -17.20
N ASP A 106 4.20 -0.13 -16.43
CA ASP A 106 5.08 -0.56 -15.33
C ASP A 106 4.27 -1.23 -14.22
N LEU A 107 3.02 -0.80 -13.99
CA LEU A 107 2.13 -1.43 -13.02
C LEU A 107 1.96 -2.93 -13.25
N SER A 108 1.69 -3.38 -14.47
CA SER A 108 1.51 -4.81 -14.73
C SER A 108 2.76 -5.62 -14.37
N PHE A 109 3.95 -5.10 -14.71
CA PHE A 109 5.21 -5.76 -14.36
C PHE A 109 5.47 -5.74 -12.87
N TYR A 110 5.17 -4.63 -12.20
CA TYR A 110 5.33 -4.49 -10.76
C TYR A 110 4.47 -5.51 -10.00
N LEU A 111 3.18 -5.60 -10.33
CA LEU A 111 2.25 -6.52 -9.66
C LEU A 111 2.65 -7.99 -9.88
N GLU A 112 3.19 -8.34 -11.06
CA GLU A 112 3.68 -9.70 -11.35
C GLU A 112 5.01 -10.00 -10.63
N PHE A 113 5.96 -9.07 -10.69
CA PHE A 113 7.30 -9.20 -10.11
C PHE A 113 7.25 -9.35 -8.59
N HIS A 114 6.39 -8.58 -7.92
CA HIS A 114 6.15 -8.67 -6.48
C HIS A 114 5.13 -9.76 -6.10
N HIS A 115 4.70 -10.59 -7.07
CA HIS A 115 3.75 -11.68 -6.86
C HIS A 115 2.39 -11.25 -6.27
N LEU A 116 2.04 -9.97 -6.36
CA LEU A 116 0.80 -9.41 -5.84
C LEU A 116 -0.42 -9.97 -6.57
N THR A 117 -0.33 -10.26 -7.87
CA THR A 117 -1.42 -10.92 -8.61
C THR A 117 -1.56 -12.41 -8.29
N LYS A 118 -0.56 -13.02 -7.63
CA LYS A 118 -0.68 -14.38 -7.11
C LYS A 118 -1.41 -14.39 -5.77
N GLU A 119 -1.09 -13.42 -4.91
CA GLU A 119 -1.73 -13.26 -3.60
C GLU A 119 -3.15 -12.72 -3.72
N TYR A 120 -3.34 -11.68 -4.53
CA TYR A 120 -4.60 -11.00 -4.80
C TYR A 120 -4.92 -11.02 -6.32
N PRO A 121 -5.44 -12.14 -6.87
CA PRO A 121 -5.73 -12.25 -8.30
C PRO A 121 -6.61 -11.16 -8.89
N PHE A 122 -7.49 -10.52 -8.09
CA PHE A 122 -8.36 -9.44 -8.58
C PHE A 122 -7.59 -8.21 -9.06
N LEU A 123 -6.34 -8.01 -8.63
CA LEU A 123 -5.52 -6.86 -9.02
C LEU A 123 -5.27 -6.80 -10.53
N SER A 124 -5.29 -7.93 -11.23
CA SER A 124 -5.13 -7.99 -12.69
C SER A 124 -6.23 -7.23 -13.44
N GLU A 125 -7.43 -7.16 -12.85
CA GLU A 125 -8.62 -6.55 -13.45
C GLU A 125 -9.08 -5.30 -12.68
N ALA A 126 -8.33 -4.87 -11.67
CA ALA A 126 -8.67 -3.71 -10.85
C ALA A 126 -8.64 -2.42 -11.69
N ALA A 127 -9.50 -1.47 -11.32
CA ALA A 127 -9.37 -0.12 -11.84
C ALA A 127 -8.02 0.47 -11.41
N CYS A 128 -7.53 1.43 -12.18
CA CYS A 128 -6.23 2.04 -11.94
C CYS A 128 -6.34 3.55 -12.10
N TYR A 129 -5.88 4.28 -11.08
CA TYR A 129 -5.70 5.72 -11.15
C TYR A 129 -4.28 6.08 -10.70
N MET A 130 -3.57 6.79 -11.55
CA MET A 130 -2.20 7.23 -11.31
C MET A 130 -2.22 8.74 -11.08
N ALA A 131 -2.43 9.15 -9.84
CA ALA A 131 -2.14 10.53 -9.46
C ALA A 131 -0.63 10.74 -9.44
N ASP A 132 -0.22 11.99 -9.29
CA ASP A 132 1.18 12.26 -9.01
C ASP A 132 1.56 11.72 -7.63
N GLY A 133 2.80 11.28 -7.46
CA GLY A 133 3.30 10.75 -6.19
C GLY A 133 4.13 9.49 -6.36
N GLN A 134 4.49 8.83 -5.26
CA GLN A 134 5.39 7.67 -5.31
C GLN A 134 4.86 6.48 -4.55
N GLU A 135 3.71 6.60 -3.88
CA GLU A 135 3.15 5.51 -3.07
C GLU A 135 2.05 4.79 -3.85
N LEU A 136 2.07 3.47 -3.82
CA LEU A 136 1.13 2.60 -4.51
C LEU A 136 0.25 1.85 -3.50
N TYR A 137 -1.06 1.97 -3.67
CA TYR A 137 -2.07 1.38 -2.80
C TYR A 137 -3.06 0.53 -3.59
N ALA A 138 -3.65 -0.48 -2.96
CA ALA A 138 -4.90 -1.10 -3.39
C ALA A 138 -6.03 -0.75 -2.42
N ILE A 139 -7.20 -0.46 -2.96
CA ILE A 139 -8.38 0.00 -2.22
C ILE A 139 -9.59 -0.82 -2.65
N VAL A 140 -10.25 -1.44 -1.70
CA VAL A 140 -11.35 -2.39 -1.95
C VAL A 140 -12.61 -1.90 -1.22
N PRO A 141 -13.73 -1.65 -1.93
CA PRO A 141 -14.99 -1.33 -1.28
C PRO A 141 -15.53 -2.56 -0.53
N PRO A 142 -16.33 -2.37 0.52
CA PRO A 142 -16.72 -3.46 1.41
C PRO A 142 -17.72 -4.42 0.77
N ASN A 143 -18.40 -4.03 -0.32
CA ASN A 143 -19.40 -4.87 -1.00
C ASN A 143 -19.63 -4.43 -2.46
N GLU A 144 -20.46 -5.17 -3.19
CA GLU A 144 -20.76 -4.94 -4.62
C GLU A 144 -21.50 -3.62 -4.94
N LYS A 145 -22.12 -2.99 -3.94
CA LYS A 145 -22.75 -1.66 -4.10
C LYS A 145 -21.79 -0.53 -3.80
N GLY A 146 -20.72 -0.83 -3.05
CA GLY A 146 -19.73 0.14 -2.64
C GLY A 146 -18.91 0.67 -3.81
N ARG A 147 -18.34 1.85 -3.64
CA ARG A 147 -17.62 2.56 -4.71
C ARG A 147 -16.46 3.34 -4.13
N VAL A 148 -15.32 3.29 -4.80
CA VAL A 148 -14.15 4.12 -4.50
C VAL A 148 -14.17 5.36 -5.38
N THR A 149 -14.04 6.53 -4.76
CA THR A 149 -13.89 7.83 -5.43
C THR A 149 -12.65 8.52 -4.89
N VAL A 150 -11.84 9.10 -5.78
CA VAL A 150 -10.63 9.84 -5.42
C VAL A 150 -10.85 11.31 -5.70
N TYR A 151 -10.52 12.16 -4.73
CA TYR A 151 -10.60 13.61 -4.81
C TYR A 151 -9.21 14.23 -4.66
N PRO A 152 -8.95 15.40 -5.24
CA PRO A 152 -7.73 16.13 -4.94
C PRO A 152 -7.76 16.63 -3.50
N SER A 153 -6.61 16.61 -2.84
CA SER A 153 -6.42 17.21 -1.53
C SER A 153 -5.12 18.01 -1.51
N ASP A 154 -5.21 19.23 -1.00
CA ASP A 154 -4.06 20.12 -0.80
C ASP A 154 -3.84 20.39 0.68
N ILE A 155 -2.65 20.89 1.03
CA ILE A 155 -2.35 21.41 2.36
C ILE A 155 -2.44 22.93 2.35
N THR A 156 -3.24 23.47 3.27
CA THR A 156 -3.34 24.92 3.50
C THR A 156 -2.05 25.48 4.10
N GLU A 157 -1.90 26.81 4.09
CA GLU A 157 -0.77 27.50 4.74
C GLU A 157 -0.63 27.17 6.25
N ASN A 158 -1.70 26.69 6.89
CA ASN A 158 -1.72 26.32 8.31
C ASN A 158 -1.42 24.84 8.56
N GLY A 159 -1.18 24.04 7.51
CA GLY A 159 -0.92 22.60 7.64
C GLY A 159 -2.17 21.73 7.75
N GLU A 160 -3.35 22.26 7.41
CA GLU A 160 -4.61 21.50 7.39
C GLU A 160 -4.97 21.05 5.97
N TYR A 161 -5.60 19.89 5.83
CA TYR A 161 -6.11 19.40 4.54
C TYR A 161 -7.24 20.28 4.00
N ALA A 162 -7.19 20.54 2.70
CA ALA A 162 -8.21 21.21 1.90
C ALA A 162 -8.67 20.26 0.78
N ASP A 163 -9.70 19.47 1.07
CA ASP A 163 -10.24 18.49 0.13
C ASP A 163 -11.24 19.12 -0.85
N ASP A 164 -11.05 18.89 -2.16
CA ASP A 164 -12.03 19.31 -3.18
C ASP A 164 -12.95 18.15 -3.58
N LYS A 165 -14.05 18.00 -2.85
CA LYS A 165 -15.09 16.99 -3.16
C LYS A 165 -15.97 17.35 -4.36
N SER A 166 -15.80 18.53 -4.97
CA SER A 166 -16.63 18.96 -6.10
C SER A 166 -16.09 18.50 -7.47
N HIS A 167 -14.80 18.16 -7.55
CA HIS A 167 -14.15 17.71 -8.78
C HIS A 167 -13.39 16.39 -8.53
N PRO A 168 -14.08 15.23 -8.55
CA PRO A 168 -13.41 13.95 -8.38
C PRO A 168 -12.38 13.72 -9.49
N LEU A 169 -11.21 13.23 -9.08
CA LEU A 169 -10.12 12.79 -9.93
C LEU A 169 -10.43 11.44 -10.60
N PHE A 170 -11.12 10.57 -9.87
CA PHE A 170 -11.53 9.24 -10.31
C PHE A 170 -12.84 8.81 -9.65
N GLU A 171 -13.72 8.17 -10.40
CA GLU A 171 -14.92 7.50 -9.89
C GLU A 171 -14.95 6.04 -10.39
N GLY A 172 -14.81 5.09 -9.47
CA GLY A 172 -14.85 3.66 -9.79
C GLY A 172 -16.26 3.14 -10.06
N LYS A 173 -16.38 1.92 -10.60
CA LYS A 173 -17.68 1.23 -10.69
C LYS A 173 -18.08 0.61 -9.34
N PRO A 174 -19.37 0.29 -9.13
CA PRO A 174 -19.79 -0.46 -7.96
C PRO A 174 -19.02 -1.79 -7.83
N GLY A 175 -18.52 -2.08 -6.63
CA GLY A 175 -17.80 -3.30 -6.28
C GLY A 175 -16.37 -3.40 -6.83
N GLU A 176 -15.92 -2.45 -7.65
CA GLU A 176 -14.60 -2.46 -8.30
C GLU A 176 -13.51 -2.03 -7.33
N ALA A 177 -12.43 -2.81 -7.26
CA ALA A 177 -11.21 -2.42 -6.53
C ALA A 177 -10.41 -1.40 -7.35
N LEU A 178 -9.63 -0.57 -6.67
CA LEU A 178 -8.77 0.45 -7.26
C LEU A 178 -7.31 0.21 -6.85
N VAL A 179 -6.40 0.21 -7.83
CA VAL A 179 -4.98 0.46 -7.60
C VAL A 179 -4.71 1.95 -7.80
N LEU A 180 -4.23 2.60 -6.75
CA LEU A 180 -4.02 4.04 -6.67
C LEU A 180 -2.53 4.33 -6.48
N ARG A 181 -1.95 5.13 -7.37
CA ARG A 181 -0.69 5.82 -7.10
C ARG A 181 -0.99 7.22 -6.62
N CYS A 182 -0.42 7.62 -5.49
CA CYS A 182 -0.58 8.96 -4.94
C CYS A 182 0.62 9.35 -4.05
N ASN A 183 0.51 10.50 -3.39
CA ASN A 183 1.41 11.07 -2.40
C ASN A 183 2.80 11.44 -2.95
N PHE A 184 3.06 12.74 -3.10
CA PHE A 184 4.38 13.28 -3.46
C PHE A 184 5.43 13.10 -2.36
N SER A 185 4.96 12.98 -1.13
CA SER A 185 5.79 12.96 0.07
C SER A 185 5.03 12.19 1.14
N GLU A 186 5.79 11.51 1.99
CA GLU A 186 5.28 10.75 3.14
C GLU A 186 4.65 11.64 4.22
N ILE A 187 4.78 12.96 4.10
CA ILE A 187 4.33 13.93 5.11
C ILE A 187 2.82 14.21 4.98
N TYR A 188 2.25 14.15 3.77
CA TYR A 188 0.82 14.38 3.55
C TYR A 188 0.33 13.72 2.26
N SER A 189 -0.96 13.39 2.23
CA SER A 189 -1.59 12.87 1.02
C SER A 189 -2.03 13.98 0.07
N ASN A 190 -1.80 13.81 -1.22
CA ASN A 190 -2.33 14.73 -2.24
C ASN A 190 -3.74 14.34 -2.72
N VAL A 191 -4.35 13.35 -2.07
CA VAL A 191 -5.67 12.85 -2.41
C VAL A 191 -6.50 12.59 -1.16
N LEU A 192 -7.80 12.77 -1.28
CA LEU A 192 -8.77 12.20 -0.36
C LEU A 192 -9.45 11.02 -1.05
N VAL A 193 -9.48 9.86 -0.40
CA VAL A 193 -10.24 8.71 -0.88
C VAL A 193 -11.54 8.61 -0.11
N SER A 194 -12.65 8.51 -0.84
CA SER A 194 -13.97 8.21 -0.29
C SER A 194 -14.43 6.84 -0.75
N VAL A 195 -14.82 5.99 0.20
CA VAL A 195 -15.33 4.65 -0.09
C VAL A 195 -16.74 4.51 0.47
N THR A 196 -17.69 4.27 -0.43
CA THR A 196 -19.09 4.03 -0.07
C THR A 196 -19.38 2.54 0.10
N ASP A 197 -20.42 2.19 0.85
CA ASP A 197 -20.96 0.83 0.98
C ASP A 197 -22.33 0.65 0.27
N GLY A 198 -22.77 1.67 -0.46
CA GLY A 198 -24.11 1.78 -1.05
C GLY A 198 -25.14 2.57 -0.22
N GLY A 199 -24.79 3.04 0.98
CA GLY A 199 -25.60 3.94 1.81
C GLY A 199 -24.80 4.99 2.58
N GLY A 200 -23.71 4.58 3.24
CA GLY A 200 -22.74 5.45 3.91
C GLY A 200 -21.42 5.56 3.15
N ALA A 201 -20.50 6.37 3.69
CA ALA A 201 -19.15 6.53 3.17
C ALA A 201 -18.14 6.73 4.31
N ILE A 202 -16.92 6.24 4.12
CA ILE A 202 -15.75 6.65 4.89
C ILE A 202 -14.85 7.49 4.00
N ASP A 203 -14.14 8.43 4.61
CA ASP A 203 -13.16 9.27 3.94
C ASP A 203 -11.82 9.15 4.66
N PHE A 204 -10.74 8.99 3.91
CA PHE A 204 -9.39 8.92 4.46
C PHE A 204 -8.34 9.43 3.46
N HIS A 205 -7.22 9.85 4.01
CA HIS A 205 -6.01 10.21 3.27
C HIS A 205 -5.06 9.00 3.33
N PRO A 206 -4.80 8.30 2.21
CA PRO A 206 -3.80 7.23 2.18
C PRO A 206 -2.48 7.77 2.70
N SER A 207 -1.87 7.08 3.65
CA SER A 207 -0.62 7.50 4.26
C SER A 207 0.08 6.32 4.90
N ILE A 208 1.40 6.46 5.03
CA ILE A 208 2.25 5.49 5.72
C ILE A 208 2.63 6.00 7.11
N SER A 209 2.84 5.07 8.02
CA SER A 209 3.40 5.32 9.34
C SER A 209 4.91 5.47 9.22
N LEU A 210 5.43 6.64 9.59
CA LEU A 210 6.88 6.88 9.64
C LEU A 210 7.59 6.10 10.77
N MET A 211 6.85 5.34 11.58
CA MET A 211 7.40 4.53 12.67
C MET A 211 7.91 3.17 12.18
N ASP A 212 7.13 2.51 11.33
CA ASP A 212 7.33 1.12 10.89
C ASP A 212 7.20 0.96 9.36
N GLY A 213 6.88 2.02 8.62
CA GLY A 213 6.69 1.98 7.17
C GLY A 213 5.40 1.27 6.74
N HIS A 214 4.54 0.90 7.70
CA HIS A 214 3.26 0.28 7.42
C HIS A 214 2.22 1.31 6.98
N LEU A 215 1.06 0.85 6.50
CA LEU A 215 -0.11 1.71 6.34
C LEU A 215 -0.41 2.41 7.69
N ALA A 216 -0.58 3.73 7.66
CA ALA A 216 -0.93 4.47 8.84
C ALA A 216 -2.29 3.99 9.40
N GLU A 217 -2.50 4.14 10.71
CA GLU A 217 -3.78 3.77 11.33
C GLU A 217 -4.90 4.67 10.79
N LEU A 218 -5.76 4.11 9.95
CA LEU A 218 -6.89 4.80 9.33
C LEU A 218 -8.20 4.26 9.91
N ALA A 219 -8.98 5.14 10.55
CA ALA A 219 -10.22 4.74 11.21
C ALA A 219 -11.22 4.14 10.22
N GLY A 220 -11.69 2.92 10.52
CA GLY A 220 -12.66 2.21 9.67
C GLY A 220 -12.06 1.62 8.39
N VAL A 221 -10.73 1.55 8.28
CA VAL A 221 -10.02 0.85 7.20
C VAL A 221 -9.51 -0.49 7.71
N TYR A 222 -9.71 -1.53 6.91
CA TYR A 222 -9.09 -2.85 7.11
C TYR A 222 -7.78 -2.88 6.34
N ASP A 223 -6.66 -2.93 7.06
CA ASP A 223 -5.35 -3.10 6.45
C ASP A 223 -5.17 -4.55 5.99
N PHE A 224 -5.01 -4.74 4.68
CA PHE A 224 -4.69 -6.04 4.08
C PHE A 224 -3.31 -6.05 3.40
N SER A 225 -2.44 -5.11 3.74
CA SER A 225 -1.05 -5.13 3.29
C SER A 225 -0.35 -6.39 3.77
N VAL A 226 0.56 -6.90 2.94
CA VAL A 226 1.48 -7.98 3.35
C VAL A 226 2.80 -7.31 3.71
N TYR A 227 3.10 -7.28 5.01
CA TYR A 227 4.38 -6.80 5.51
C TYR A 227 5.37 -7.95 5.58
N GLU A 228 6.60 -7.73 5.11
CA GLU A 228 7.68 -8.66 5.40
C GLU A 228 7.90 -8.67 6.92
N GLU A 229 7.72 -9.83 7.55
CA GLU A 229 7.99 -9.95 8.97
C GLU A 229 9.49 -9.73 9.21
N THR A 230 9.81 -8.63 9.88
CA THR A 230 11.15 -8.47 10.45
C THR A 230 11.28 -9.52 11.56
N PRO A 231 12.37 -10.31 11.57
CA PRO A 231 12.56 -11.32 12.60
C PRO A 231 12.48 -10.67 13.98
N ASP A 232 11.66 -11.24 14.87
CA ASP A 232 11.61 -10.75 16.24
C ASP A 232 12.97 -10.92 16.95
N GLU A 233 13.20 -10.18 18.04
CA GLU A 233 14.47 -10.23 18.78
C GLU A 233 14.85 -11.66 19.16
N ARG A 234 13.85 -12.50 19.47
CA ARG A 234 14.06 -13.90 19.84
C ARG A 234 14.56 -14.74 18.65
N SER A 235 14.07 -14.50 17.45
CA SER A 235 14.50 -15.17 16.23
C SER A 235 15.96 -14.81 15.93
N VAL A 236 16.31 -13.53 16.09
CA VAL A 236 17.69 -13.05 15.97
C VAL A 236 18.60 -13.69 17.02
N GLU A 237 18.16 -13.80 18.28
CA GLU A 237 18.89 -14.48 19.35
C GLU A 237 19.15 -15.95 19.00
N ILE A 238 18.11 -16.68 18.56
CA ILE A 238 18.23 -18.10 18.17
C ILE A 238 19.21 -18.28 17.00
N ALA A 239 19.12 -17.45 15.96
CA ALA A 239 20.04 -17.52 14.84
C ALA A 239 21.48 -17.14 15.22
N THR A 240 21.64 -16.20 16.15
CA THR A 240 22.93 -15.88 16.75
C THR A 240 23.49 -17.09 17.49
N GLU A 241 22.70 -17.75 18.32
CA GLU A 241 23.12 -18.97 19.04
C GLU A 241 23.57 -20.07 18.08
N ILE A 242 22.83 -20.31 16.98
CA ILE A 242 23.19 -21.25 15.93
C ILE A 242 24.58 -20.92 15.33
N LEU A 243 24.83 -19.64 15.01
CA LEU A 243 26.12 -19.21 14.47
C LEU A 243 27.26 -19.32 15.50
N LEU A 244 26.99 -19.09 16.79
CA LEU A 244 28.00 -19.24 17.84
C LEU A 244 28.48 -20.69 18.01
N GLU A 245 27.66 -21.67 17.63
CA GLU A 245 28.06 -23.08 17.58
C GLU A 245 28.91 -23.42 16.35
N TYR A 246 28.92 -22.56 15.33
CA TYR A 246 29.71 -22.78 14.12
C TYR A 246 31.19 -22.44 14.33
N GLY A 247 32.06 -23.40 13.99
CA GLY A 247 33.48 -23.37 14.34
C GLY A 247 34.24 -22.13 13.84
N GLU A 248 33.99 -21.70 12.61
CA GLU A 248 34.66 -20.53 12.02
C GLU A 248 34.21 -19.22 12.67
N VAL A 249 32.91 -19.08 12.95
CA VAL A 249 32.37 -17.92 13.67
C VAL A 249 32.96 -17.84 15.06
N ARG A 250 32.96 -18.94 15.82
CA ARG A 250 33.57 -18.97 17.16
C ARG A 250 35.05 -18.60 17.12
N GLN A 251 35.80 -19.11 16.15
CA GLN A 251 37.22 -18.77 15.98
C GLN A 251 37.41 -17.29 15.66
N GLY A 252 36.59 -16.70 14.77
CA GLY A 252 36.64 -15.28 14.48
C GLY A 252 36.39 -14.42 15.72
N LEU A 253 35.37 -14.77 16.51
CA LEU A 253 35.05 -14.09 17.77
C LEU A 253 36.19 -14.20 18.80
N GLU A 254 36.80 -15.38 18.94
CA GLU A 254 37.99 -15.58 19.80
C GLU A 254 39.18 -14.71 19.36
N ASN A 255 39.27 -14.39 18.06
CA ASN A 255 40.27 -13.48 17.49
C ASN A 255 39.88 -11.99 17.59
N GLY A 256 38.77 -11.67 18.24
CA GLY A 256 38.33 -10.29 18.47
C GLY A 256 37.41 -9.71 17.39
N MET A 257 36.91 -10.52 16.46
CA MET A 257 35.85 -10.10 15.54
C MET A 257 34.51 -9.93 16.27
N LYS A 258 33.56 -9.28 15.60
CA LYS A 258 32.17 -9.16 16.05
C LYS A 258 31.23 -9.78 15.04
N LEU A 259 30.21 -10.44 15.55
CA LEU A 259 29.07 -10.93 14.78
C LEU A 259 27.91 -9.96 14.97
N MET A 260 27.28 -9.53 13.88
CA MET A 260 26.14 -8.61 13.91
C MET A 260 25.05 -9.08 12.94
N TYR A 261 23.80 -8.99 13.36
CA TYR A 261 22.67 -9.10 12.45
C TYR A 261 22.61 -7.84 11.57
N THR A 262 22.38 -7.99 10.27
CA THR A 262 22.35 -6.84 9.34
C THR A 262 21.01 -6.09 9.35
N GLY A 263 19.95 -6.68 9.91
CA GLY A 263 18.59 -6.18 9.76
C GLY A 263 17.87 -6.70 8.51
N GLU A 264 18.55 -7.51 7.70
CA GLU A 264 18.05 -7.99 6.40
C GLU A 264 17.84 -9.51 6.42
N SER A 265 16.99 -9.97 5.51
CA SER A 265 16.76 -11.40 5.22
C SER A 265 16.77 -11.62 3.71
N GLU A 266 17.21 -12.80 3.26
CA GLU A 266 17.22 -13.19 1.85
C GLU A 266 16.62 -14.59 1.67
N ILE A 267 15.96 -14.83 0.54
CA ILE A 267 15.47 -16.17 0.19
C ILE A 267 16.64 -17.03 -0.32
N ILE A 268 17.14 -17.94 0.53
CA ILE A 268 18.22 -18.87 0.20
C ILE A 268 17.65 -20.29 0.13
N ASN A 269 17.76 -20.95 -1.03
CA ASN A 269 17.20 -22.29 -1.28
C ASN A 269 15.70 -22.43 -0.91
N GLY A 270 14.94 -21.34 -0.98
CA GLY A 270 13.51 -21.30 -0.68
C GLY A 270 13.15 -21.03 0.80
N GLY A 271 14.14 -20.88 1.68
CA GLY A 271 13.93 -20.40 3.06
C GLY A 271 14.25 -18.91 3.18
N SER A 272 13.51 -18.17 4.01
CA SER A 272 13.83 -16.78 4.36
C SER A 272 14.90 -16.78 5.46
N CYS A 273 16.12 -16.39 5.10
CA CYS A 273 17.30 -16.53 5.95
C CYS A 273 17.81 -15.15 6.39
N MET A 274 17.92 -14.99 7.71
CA MET A 274 18.48 -13.81 8.35
C MET A 274 19.95 -13.67 8.03
N LEU A 275 20.38 -12.47 7.67
CA LEU A 275 21.75 -12.20 7.28
C LEU A 275 22.58 -11.68 8.45
N PHE A 276 23.72 -12.32 8.69
CA PHE A 276 24.67 -11.97 9.74
C PHE A 276 26.04 -11.71 9.14
N VAL A 277 26.72 -10.71 9.68
CA VAL A 277 28.07 -10.37 9.28
C VAL A 277 29.05 -10.62 10.42
N LEU A 278 30.10 -11.37 10.12
CA LEU A 278 31.29 -11.48 10.95
C LEU A 278 32.35 -10.54 10.38
N GLY A 279 32.94 -9.72 11.25
CA GLY A 279 33.93 -8.75 10.81
C GLY A 279 34.69 -8.10 11.95
N THR A 280 35.71 -7.32 11.57
CA THR A 280 36.55 -6.61 12.52
C THR A 280 35.98 -5.20 12.76
N ASP A 281 35.74 -4.88 14.03
CA ASP A 281 35.34 -3.54 14.47
C ASP A 281 36.53 -2.84 15.13
N ASN A 282 36.96 -1.71 14.56
CA ASN A 282 38.05 -0.90 15.11
C ASN A 282 37.56 0.34 15.90
N GLY A 283 36.24 0.47 16.10
CA GLY A 283 35.60 1.55 16.84
C GLY A 283 35.16 2.75 15.99
N GLU A 284 35.77 2.96 14.82
CA GLU A 284 35.34 3.99 13.85
C GLU A 284 34.68 3.36 12.62
N GLN A 285 35.06 2.13 12.28
CA GLN A 285 34.64 1.42 11.08
C GLN A 285 34.50 -0.07 11.36
N PHE A 286 33.44 -0.65 10.80
CA PHE A 286 33.25 -2.09 10.74
C PHE A 286 33.66 -2.61 9.36
N VAL A 287 34.61 -3.55 9.33
CA VAL A 287 35.04 -4.21 8.09
C VAL A 287 34.42 -5.59 8.04
N GLN A 288 33.50 -5.79 7.11
CA GLN A 288 32.89 -7.08 6.82
C GLN A 288 33.94 -8.07 6.31
N GLU A 289 34.02 -9.24 6.94
CA GLU A 289 34.91 -10.32 6.52
C GLU A 289 34.14 -11.50 5.92
N GLN A 290 33.04 -11.91 6.54
CA GLN A 290 32.21 -13.02 6.04
C GLN A 290 30.73 -12.74 6.30
N LEU A 291 29.90 -13.01 5.30
CA LEU A 291 28.44 -12.95 5.40
C LEU A 291 27.87 -14.37 5.55
N TYR A 292 26.93 -14.51 6.47
CA TYR A 292 26.22 -15.73 6.79
C TYR A 292 24.71 -15.53 6.63
N GLY A 293 24.01 -16.57 6.20
CA GLY A 293 22.55 -16.64 6.17
C GLY A 293 22.07 -17.72 7.13
N VAL A 294 21.07 -17.43 7.95
CA VAL A 294 20.52 -18.38 8.93
C VAL A 294 19.01 -18.47 8.80
N CYS A 295 18.50 -19.66 8.55
CA CYS A 295 17.08 -19.98 8.50
C CYS A 295 16.86 -21.38 9.03
N ASP A 296 15.76 -21.57 9.77
CA ASP A 296 15.47 -22.78 10.54
C ASP A 296 16.65 -23.13 11.48
N ASN A 297 17.51 -24.06 11.05
CA ASN A 297 18.74 -24.48 11.74
C ASN A 297 19.91 -24.66 10.76
N LEU A 298 19.83 -24.04 9.57
CA LEU A 298 20.84 -24.14 8.53
C LEU A 298 21.67 -22.86 8.49
N ILE A 299 22.97 -23.03 8.32
CA ILE A 299 23.92 -21.93 8.10
C ILE A 299 24.32 -21.95 6.64
N TYR A 300 24.23 -20.80 6.00
CA TYR A 300 24.73 -20.54 4.66
C TYR A 300 25.88 -19.56 4.73
N ILE A 301 26.90 -19.78 3.90
CA ILE A 301 28.09 -18.94 3.79
C ILE A 301 28.08 -18.33 2.39
N TYR A 302 28.15 -17.01 2.33
CA TYR A 302 28.20 -16.30 1.05
C TYR A 302 29.61 -16.35 0.47
N ASP A 303 29.75 -16.87 -0.75
CA ASP A 303 31.00 -16.84 -1.50
C ASP A 303 31.01 -15.66 -2.47
N VAL A 304 31.84 -14.67 -2.16
CA VAL A 304 31.99 -13.43 -2.93
C VAL A 304 32.57 -13.67 -4.33
N PHE A 305 33.35 -14.74 -4.52
CA PHE A 305 33.97 -15.04 -5.81
C PHE A 305 32.99 -15.65 -6.80
N THR A 306 32.07 -16.48 -6.31
CA THR A 306 31.04 -17.12 -7.14
C THR A 306 29.71 -16.39 -7.12
N ASP A 307 29.52 -15.43 -6.21
CA ASP A 307 28.26 -14.72 -5.98
C ASP A 307 27.13 -15.70 -5.63
N THR A 308 27.40 -16.63 -4.71
CA THR A 308 26.46 -17.71 -4.35
C THR A 308 26.51 -18.06 -2.87
N TRP A 309 25.37 -18.52 -2.34
CA TRP A 309 25.25 -19.10 -1.01
C TRP A 309 25.61 -20.60 -1.01
N ASN A 310 26.45 -21.01 -0.06
CA ASN A 310 26.83 -22.40 0.15
C ASN A 310 26.38 -22.87 1.54
N ALA A 311 25.71 -24.02 1.63
CA ALA A 311 25.35 -24.60 2.92
C ALA A 311 26.61 -25.04 3.68
N ALA A 312 26.73 -24.62 4.95
CA ALA A 312 27.72 -25.14 5.88
C ALA A 312 27.22 -26.48 6.44
N TYR A 313 28.08 -27.50 6.39
CA TYR A 313 27.82 -28.83 6.93
C TYR A 313 28.71 -29.11 8.14
#